data_AF-A0A7Y9EPB0-F1
#
_entry.id   AF-A0A7Y9EPB0-F1
#
_cell.length_a   1.000
_cell.length_b   1.000
_cell.length_c   1.000
_cell.angle_alpha   90.00
_cell.angle_beta   90.00
_cell.angle_gamma   90.00
#
_symmetry.space_group_name_H-M   'P 1'
#
loop_
_entity.id
_entity.type
_entity.pdbx_description
1 polymer ?
#
loop_
_entity_poly.entity_id
_entity_poly.type
_entity_poly.pdbx_seq_one_letter_code
_entity_poly.pdbx_strand_id
1 'polypeptide(L)'
;MPSIKTTALALAATAAVTGLATAGVASAQTPTEPAAARAAAVPPGYQIVTLPNANVPNFQRRTVYCPGSKHVLGGGGEAQGNGAILVGSFPTPDGRGWIALGRQIGYNDVGISVYAICAD
;
A
#
# COMPACT_ATOMS: atom_id res chain seq x y z
N MET A 1 31.98 -6.04 50.58
CA MET A 1 31.72 -6.77 51.84
C MET A 1 31.21 -5.78 52.88
N PRO A 2 30.26 -6.12 53.76
CA PRO A 2 29.01 -6.89 53.59
C PRO A 2 27.80 -6.01 54.06
N SER A 3 26.53 -6.42 53.92
CA SER A 3 25.87 -7.19 54.97
C SER A 3 24.58 -7.84 54.46
N ILE A 4 24.61 -9.15 54.56
CA ILE A 4 23.54 -10.13 54.35
C ILE A 4 22.62 -10.11 55.58
N LYS A 5 21.30 -10.20 55.37
CA LYS A 5 20.41 -10.90 56.30
C LYS A 5 19.60 -11.94 55.54
N THR A 6 20.14 -13.14 55.58
CA THR A 6 19.48 -14.42 55.38
C THR A 6 18.43 -14.65 56.46
N THR A 7 17.26 -15.15 56.07
CA THR A 7 16.63 -16.26 56.77
C THR A 7 15.75 -17.03 55.81
N ALA A 8 16.19 -18.26 55.57
CA ALA A 8 15.56 -19.29 54.78
C ALA A 8 14.56 -20.10 55.63
N LEU A 9 14.05 -21.16 55.00
CA LEU A 9 13.22 -22.27 55.46
C LEU A 9 11.71 -22.09 55.24
N ALA A 10 10.98 -23.07 54.73
CA ALA A 10 11.30 -24.35 54.10
C ALA A 10 9.96 -24.97 53.65
N LEU A 11 10.00 -25.80 52.60
CA LEU A 11 9.61 -27.23 52.61
C LEU A 11 9.27 -27.65 51.18
N ALA A 12 10.01 -28.66 50.73
CA ALA A 12 9.75 -29.39 49.51
C ALA A 12 8.43 -30.17 49.61
N ALA A 13 7.67 -30.20 48.51
CA ALA A 13 6.70 -31.25 48.24
C ALA A 13 7.03 -31.83 46.86
N THR A 14 7.70 -32.99 46.88
CA THR A 14 7.87 -33.88 45.74
C THR A 14 6.51 -34.47 45.38
N ALA A 15 6.01 -34.19 44.18
CA ALA A 15 4.97 -34.99 43.55
C ALA A 15 5.47 -35.44 42.18
N ALA A 16 5.84 -36.72 42.10
CA ALA A 16 6.10 -37.41 40.86
C ALA A 16 4.78 -37.47 40.06
N VAL A 17 4.78 -36.92 38.84
CA VAL A 17 3.69 -37.14 37.89
C VAL A 17 4.23 -38.06 36.80
N THR A 18 3.82 -39.32 36.94
CA THR A 18 3.86 -40.38 35.93
C THR A 18 3.26 -39.92 34.62
N GLY A 19 3.93 -40.24 33.51
CA GLY A 19 3.67 -39.68 32.19
C GLY A 19 2.33 -40.06 31.55
N LEU A 20 1.85 -39.16 30.71
CA LEU A 20 1.10 -39.51 29.51
C LEU A 20 1.89 -38.94 28.33
N ALA A 21 2.61 -39.80 27.62
CA ALA A 21 3.06 -39.49 26.28
C ALA A 21 1.79 -39.43 25.41
N THR A 22 1.31 -38.21 25.12
CA THR A 22 0.38 -38.03 24.01
C THR A 22 1.16 -38.36 22.76
N ALA A 23 0.91 -39.55 22.21
CA ALA A 23 1.29 -39.88 20.85
C ALA A 23 0.62 -38.86 19.95
N GLY A 24 1.34 -37.78 19.64
CA GLY A 24 0.94 -36.82 18.62
C GLY A 24 0.79 -37.62 17.33
N VAL A 25 -0.44 -37.77 16.86
CA VAL A 25 -0.69 -38.15 15.48
C VAL A 25 -0.03 -37.08 14.62
N ALA A 26 1.20 -37.35 14.19
CA ALA A 26 1.86 -36.59 13.15
C ALA A 26 0.95 -36.69 11.93
N SER A 27 0.14 -35.67 11.72
CA SER A 27 -0.57 -35.50 10.46
C SER A 27 0.52 -35.43 9.41
N ALA A 28 0.62 -36.48 8.60
CA ALA A 28 1.46 -36.47 7.41
C ALA A 28 0.92 -35.37 6.51
N GLN A 29 1.44 -34.16 6.67
CA GLN A 29 1.27 -33.08 5.73
C GLN A 29 2.01 -33.56 4.49
N THR A 30 1.26 -34.07 3.51
CA THR A 30 1.76 -34.19 2.15
C THR A 30 2.38 -32.83 1.81
N PRO A 31 3.66 -32.76 1.41
CA PRO A 31 4.23 -31.53 0.92
C PRO A 31 3.33 -31.03 -0.21
N THR A 32 2.52 -30.01 0.08
CA THR A 32 1.84 -29.27 -0.98
C THR A 32 2.97 -28.54 -1.66
N GLU A 33 3.41 -29.07 -2.80
CA GLU A 33 4.31 -28.36 -3.70
C GLU A 33 3.77 -26.93 -3.82
N PRO A 34 4.57 -25.89 -3.51
CA PRO A 34 4.10 -24.52 -3.63
C PRO A 34 3.60 -24.35 -5.05
N ALA A 35 2.28 -24.21 -5.22
CA ALA A 35 1.70 -23.95 -6.52
C ALA A 35 2.44 -22.74 -7.07
N ALA A 36 3.17 -22.92 -8.18
CA ALA A 36 3.95 -21.86 -8.77
C ALA A 36 3.05 -20.63 -8.90
N ALA A 37 3.42 -19.54 -8.22
CA ALA A 37 2.61 -18.33 -8.19
C ALA A 37 2.41 -17.89 -9.64
N ARG A 38 1.20 -18.04 -10.17
CA ARG A 38 0.87 -17.50 -11.48
C ARG A 38 1.04 -15.99 -11.37
N ALA A 39 1.96 -15.44 -12.14
CA ALA A 39 2.07 -14.00 -12.32
C ALA A 39 0.69 -13.46 -12.68
N ALA A 40 0.23 -12.43 -11.97
CA ALA A 40 -1.03 -11.78 -12.29
C ALA A 40 -0.95 -11.24 -13.73
N ALA A 41 -1.87 -11.66 -14.59
CA ALA A 41 -1.94 -11.15 -15.94
C ALA A 41 -2.33 -9.67 -15.92
N VAL A 42 -1.68 -8.87 -16.75
CA VAL A 42 -2.05 -7.46 -16.96
C VAL A 42 -3.44 -7.40 -17.60
N PRO A 43 -4.35 -6.51 -17.15
CA PRO A 43 -5.68 -6.40 -17.75
C PRO A 43 -5.64 -6.12 -19.26
N PRO A 44 -6.63 -6.63 -20.03
CA PRO A 44 -6.73 -6.34 -21.46
C PRO A 44 -6.67 -4.84 -21.76
N GLY A 45 -5.91 -4.48 -22.80
CA GLY A 45 -5.82 -3.10 -23.25
C GLY A 45 -5.19 -2.14 -22.25
N TYR A 46 -4.39 -2.66 -21.31
CA TYR A 46 -3.62 -1.87 -20.36
C TYR A 46 -2.76 -0.82 -21.05
N GLN A 47 -2.84 0.41 -20.56
CA GLN A 47 -1.91 1.47 -20.92
C GLN A 47 -1.83 2.51 -19.81
N ILE A 48 -0.70 3.21 -19.77
CA ILE A 48 -0.53 4.40 -18.93
C ILE A 48 -0.67 5.61 -19.85
N VAL A 49 -1.58 6.51 -19.51
CA VAL A 49 -1.72 7.81 -20.18
C VAL A 49 -1.22 8.92 -19.28
N THR A 50 -0.65 9.96 -19.89
CA THR A 50 -0.04 11.08 -19.17
C THR A 50 -0.53 12.38 -19.76
N LEU A 51 -0.95 13.28 -18.87
CA LEU A 51 -1.09 14.70 -19.15
C LEU A 51 0.20 15.38 -18.67
N PRO A 52 1.07 15.85 -19.59
CA PRO A 52 2.35 16.46 -19.24
C PRO A 52 2.19 17.67 -18.32
N ASN A 53 3.27 18.02 -17.63
CA ASN A 53 3.32 19.18 -16.75
C ASN A 53 2.83 20.45 -17.45
N ALA A 54 2.05 21.25 -16.73
CA ALA A 54 1.78 22.63 -17.06
C ALA A 54 1.55 23.42 -15.77
N ASN A 55 1.97 24.68 -15.77
CA ASN A 55 1.61 25.63 -14.73
C ASN A 55 0.15 26.04 -14.90
N VAL A 56 -0.63 25.82 -13.85
CA VAL A 56 -2.03 26.23 -13.76
C VAL A 56 -2.27 27.01 -12.47
N PRO A 57 -3.27 27.89 -12.43
CA PRO A 57 -3.71 28.53 -11.20
C PRO A 57 -3.85 27.54 -10.03
N ASN A 58 -3.48 27.98 -8.84
CA ASN A 58 -3.62 27.18 -7.62
C ASN A 58 -5.05 26.60 -7.49
N PHE A 59 -5.13 25.35 -7.08
CA PHE A 59 -6.37 24.56 -6.94
C PHE A 59 -7.12 24.27 -8.24
N GLN A 60 -6.61 24.69 -9.40
CA GLN A 60 -7.18 24.29 -10.67
C GLN A 60 -6.99 22.78 -10.88
N ARG A 61 -8.09 22.12 -11.26
CA ARG A 61 -8.06 20.71 -11.62
C ARG A 61 -7.44 20.53 -12.99
N ARG A 62 -6.56 19.55 -13.10
CA ARG A 62 -6.12 18.98 -14.38
C ARG A 62 -6.62 17.55 -14.46
N THR A 63 -7.07 17.15 -15.64
CA THR A 63 -7.70 15.85 -15.85
C THR A 63 -7.14 15.17 -17.08
N VAL A 64 -6.75 13.92 -16.94
CA VAL A 64 -6.39 13.04 -18.07
C VAL A 64 -7.44 11.95 -18.20
N TYR A 65 -7.85 11.64 -19.43
CA TYR A 65 -8.85 10.62 -19.72
C TYR A 65 -8.24 9.40 -20.39
N CYS A 66 -8.78 8.23 -20.05
CA CYS A 66 -8.51 7.01 -20.78
C CYS A 66 -9.11 7.10 -22.20
N PRO A 67 -8.38 6.68 -23.24
CA PRO A 67 -8.82 6.82 -24.62
C PRO A 67 -9.88 5.76 -24.97
N GLY A 68 -10.72 6.08 -25.97
CA GLY A 68 -11.71 5.13 -26.50
C GLY A 68 -12.81 4.78 -25.48
N SER A 69 -13.10 3.49 -25.29
CA SER A 69 -14.08 2.98 -24.33
C SER A 69 -13.49 2.61 -22.96
N LYS A 70 -12.18 2.81 -22.76
CA LYS A 70 -11.44 2.33 -21.58
C LYS A 70 -11.80 3.05 -20.28
N HIS A 71 -11.67 2.33 -19.17
CA HIS A 71 -11.87 2.83 -17.81
C HIS A 71 -10.55 2.99 -17.06
N VAL A 72 -10.55 3.90 -16.07
CA VAL A 72 -9.41 4.12 -15.20
C VAL A 72 -9.38 3.07 -14.09
N LEU A 73 -8.24 2.42 -13.90
CA LEU A 73 -8.00 1.50 -12.78
C LEU A 73 -7.32 2.20 -11.61
N GLY A 74 -6.63 3.29 -11.88
CA GLY A 74 -5.88 4.08 -10.91
C GLY A 74 -5.13 5.21 -11.59
N GLY A 75 -4.43 6.02 -10.81
CA GLY A 75 -3.64 7.12 -11.34
C GLY A 75 -2.91 7.89 -10.26
N GLY A 76 -2.34 9.02 -10.66
CA GLY A 76 -1.59 9.90 -9.77
C GLY A 76 -1.51 11.32 -10.30
N GLY A 77 -1.29 12.25 -9.38
CA GLY A 77 -0.87 13.60 -9.70
C GLY A 77 0.52 13.87 -9.15
N GLU A 78 1.24 14.78 -9.79
CA GLU A 78 2.50 15.32 -9.25
C GLU A 78 2.38 16.85 -9.22
N ALA A 79 2.68 17.44 -8.06
CA ALA A 79 2.86 18.89 -7.94
C ALA A 79 4.35 19.22 -8.01
N GLN A 80 4.73 20.02 -8.99
CA GLN A 80 6.11 20.31 -9.35
C GLN A 80 6.44 21.79 -9.05
N GLY A 81 7.60 22.02 -8.45
CA GLY A 81 8.07 23.35 -8.05
C GLY A 81 8.46 23.40 -6.57
N ASN A 82 9.27 24.40 -6.21
CA ASN A 82 9.69 24.58 -4.81
C ASN A 82 8.48 24.97 -3.94
N GLY A 83 8.21 24.19 -2.89
CA GLY A 83 7.04 24.38 -2.03
C GLY A 83 5.71 24.04 -2.72
N ALA A 84 5.73 23.27 -3.81
CA ALA A 84 4.53 22.73 -4.43
C ALA A 84 3.92 21.63 -3.56
N ILE A 85 2.59 21.64 -3.43
CA ILE A 85 1.82 20.73 -2.61
C ILE A 85 0.75 20.12 -3.49
N LEU A 86 0.77 18.79 -3.62
CA LEU A 86 -0.33 18.04 -4.20
C LEU A 86 -1.49 18.05 -3.20
N VAL A 87 -2.63 18.60 -3.61
CA VAL A 87 -3.81 18.78 -2.74
C VAL A 87 -4.82 17.66 -2.95
N GLY A 88 -4.91 17.12 -4.17
CA GLY A 88 -5.78 15.98 -4.44
C GLY A 88 -5.37 15.20 -5.68
N SER A 89 -5.74 13.92 -5.68
CA SER A 89 -5.49 12.96 -6.75
C SER A 89 -6.54 11.86 -6.64
N PHE A 90 -7.50 11.81 -7.58
CA PHE A 90 -8.67 10.91 -7.50
C PHE A 90 -9.29 10.68 -8.88
N PRO A 91 -10.04 9.57 -9.09
CA PRO A 91 -10.70 9.31 -10.37
C PRO A 91 -11.84 10.30 -10.66
N THR A 92 -12.20 10.45 -11.92
CA THR A 92 -13.43 11.13 -12.33
C THR A 92 -14.66 10.32 -11.90
N PRO A 93 -15.83 10.94 -11.63
CA PRO A 93 -17.04 10.23 -11.18
C PRO A 93 -17.55 9.14 -12.14
N ASP A 94 -17.30 9.31 -13.43
CA ASP A 94 -17.64 8.35 -14.49
C ASP A 94 -16.59 7.22 -14.64
N GLY A 95 -15.52 7.22 -13.83
CA GLY A 95 -14.47 6.21 -13.89
C GLY A 95 -13.66 6.23 -15.19
N ARG A 96 -13.66 7.35 -15.92
CA ARG A 96 -13.04 7.49 -17.24
C ARG A 96 -11.68 8.15 -17.23
N GLY A 97 -11.31 8.82 -16.14
CA GLY A 97 -10.10 9.61 -16.07
C GLY A 97 -9.60 9.82 -14.65
N TRP A 98 -8.51 10.55 -14.54
CA TRP A 98 -7.88 10.89 -13.28
C TRP A 98 -7.75 12.40 -13.15
N ILE A 99 -8.05 12.91 -11.97
CA ILE A 99 -7.99 14.32 -11.61
C ILE A 99 -6.83 14.52 -10.65
N ALA A 100 -6.02 15.55 -10.88
CA ALA A 100 -5.09 16.06 -9.90
C ALA A 100 -5.18 17.58 -9.79
N LEU A 101 -4.85 18.11 -8.62
CA LEU A 101 -4.78 19.53 -8.32
C LEU A 101 -3.79 19.76 -7.18
N GLY A 102 -3.18 20.94 -7.18
CA GLY A 102 -2.23 21.33 -6.15
C GLY A 102 -2.23 22.83 -5.91
N ARG A 103 -1.27 23.27 -5.11
CA ARG A 103 -0.93 24.69 -4.96
C ARG A 103 0.57 24.85 -4.74
N GLN A 104 1.10 26.05 -4.87
CA GLN A 104 2.49 26.34 -4.52
C GLN A 104 2.58 27.52 -3.55
N ILE A 105 3.35 27.34 -2.47
CA ILE A 105 3.50 28.37 -1.43
C ILE A 105 4.28 29.56 -2.00
N GLY A 106 3.70 30.76 -1.94
CA GLY A 106 4.35 32.00 -2.41
C GLY A 106 4.21 32.26 -3.91
N TYR A 107 3.44 31.46 -4.65
CA TYR A 107 3.20 31.62 -6.09
C TYR A 107 1.69 31.52 -6.39
N ASN A 108 1.27 32.08 -7.54
CA ASN A 108 -0.14 32.05 -7.98
C ASN A 108 -0.48 30.79 -8.79
N ASP A 109 0.54 30.18 -9.39
CA ASP A 109 0.42 28.98 -10.21
C ASP A 109 1.25 27.84 -9.62
N VAL A 110 0.90 26.62 -10.00
CA VAL A 110 1.60 25.39 -9.63
C VAL A 110 1.75 24.50 -10.86
N GLY A 111 2.90 23.86 -11.01
CA GLY A 111 3.10 22.84 -12.02
C GLY A 111 2.37 21.55 -11.64
N ILE A 112 1.47 21.05 -12.49
CA ILE A 112 0.75 19.79 -12.25
C ILE A 112 0.95 18.84 -13.42
N SER A 113 1.35 17.59 -13.16
CA SER A 113 1.29 16.47 -14.12
C SER A 113 0.22 15.46 -13.66
N VAL A 114 -0.45 14.78 -14.59
CA VAL A 114 -1.49 13.78 -14.26
C VAL A 114 -1.25 12.48 -15.01
N TYR A 115 -1.39 11.36 -14.33
CA TYR A 115 -1.19 10.02 -14.87
C TYR A 115 -2.44 9.19 -14.62
N ALA A 116 -2.82 8.34 -15.57
CA ALA A 116 -3.88 7.36 -15.39
C ALA A 116 -3.47 6.01 -15.96
N ILE A 117 -3.83 4.95 -15.25
CA ILE A 117 -3.74 3.57 -15.68
C ILE A 117 -5.10 3.19 -16.24
N CYS A 118 -5.14 2.78 -17.49
CA CYS A 118 -6.37 2.49 -18.23
C CYS A 118 -6.41 1.03 -18.68
N ALA A 119 -7.60 0.45 -18.74
CA ALA A 119 -7.85 -0.87 -19.33
C ALA A 119 -9.22 -0.89 -20.02
N ASP A 120 -9.47 -1.91 -20.84
CA ASP A 120 -10.79 -2.12 -21.48
C ASP A 120 -11.92 -2.35 -20.45
#